data_AF-A0A2E1FRB8-F1
#
_entry.id   AF-A0A2E1FRB8-F1
#
_cell.length_a   1.000
_cell.length_b   1.000
_cell.length_c   1.000
_cell.angle_alpha   90.00
_cell.angle_beta   90.00
_cell.angle_gamma   90.00
#
_symmetry.space_group_name_H-M   'P 1'
#
loop_
_entity.id
_entity.type
_entity.pdbx_description
1 polymer ?
#
loop_
_entity_poly.entity_id
_entity_poly.type
_entity_poly.pdbx_seq_one_letter_code
_entity_poly.pdbx_strand_id
1 'polypeptide(L)' 'MSDVTSRPDPMIPCKPGAEDLTAMNNRNTWMTMLYMLEGRDNRDHPKCGLYTGLHKKHFSTFPGTDEN' A
#
# COMPACT_ATOMS: atom_id res chain seq x y z
N MET A 1 16.51 -23.59 12.01
CA MET A 1 15.93 -22.35 12.58
C MET A 1 16.71 -21.18 12.03
N SER A 2 16.24 -20.60 10.93
CA SER A 2 16.86 -19.42 10.33
C SER A 2 16.36 -18.18 11.07
N ASP A 3 17.26 -17.61 11.84
CA ASP A 3 17.15 -16.32 12.52
C ASP A 3 17.06 -15.21 11.45
N VAL A 4 15.86 -15.03 10.87
CA VAL A 4 15.53 -13.86 10.05
C VAL A 4 15.20 -12.75 11.03
N THR A 5 16.25 -12.18 11.62
CA THR A 5 16.16 -11.06 12.53
C THR A 5 15.34 -9.94 11.87
N SER A 6 14.09 -9.88 12.33
CA SER A 6 13.07 -8.85 12.19
C SER A 6 13.58 -7.53 11.62
N ARG A 7 13.66 -7.43 10.28
CA ARG A 7 13.53 -6.11 9.65
C ARG A 7 12.04 -5.82 9.70
N PRO A 8 11.59 -4.68 10.27
CA PRO A 8 10.20 -4.28 10.13
C PRO A 8 9.88 -4.35 8.64
N ASP A 9 8.78 -5.03 8.30
CA ASP A 9 8.32 -5.18 6.91
C ASP A 9 8.48 -3.81 6.22
N PRO A 10 9.14 -3.75 5.05
CA PRO A 10 9.39 -2.47 4.37
C PRO A 10 8.10 -1.73 3.99
N MET A 11 6.92 -2.35 4.14
CA MET A 11 5.59 -1.78 3.97
C MET A 11 4.96 -1.30 5.30
N ILE A 12 5.47 -1.77 6.44
CA ILE A 12 4.96 -1.44 7.78
C ILE A 12 5.83 -0.32 8.37
N PRO A 13 5.24 0.87 8.62
CA PRO A 13 5.98 1.97 9.24
C PRO A 13 6.46 1.57 10.64
N CYS A 14 7.76 1.72 10.88
CA CYS A 14 8.40 1.45 12.17
C CYS A 14 8.86 2.73 12.89
N LYS A 15 8.74 3.88 12.21
CA LYS A 15 9.03 5.22 12.72
C LYS A 15 7.83 6.14 12.49
N PRO A 16 7.79 7.34 13.10
CA PRO A 16 6.83 8.37 12.72
C PRO A 16 6.80 8.55 11.20
N GLY A 17 5.61 8.59 10.59
CA GLY A 17 5.46 8.40 9.14
C GLY A 17 6.29 9.33 8.26
N ALA A 18 6.58 10.56 8.70
CA ALA A 18 7.43 11.49 7.96
C ALA A 18 8.93 11.11 7.96
N GLU A 19 9.35 10.29 8.94
CA GLU A 19 10.73 9.81 9.09
C GLU A 19 10.93 8.44 8.43
N ASP A 20 9.87 7.66 8.24
CA ASP A 20 9.90 6.37 7.56
C ASP A 20 9.72 6.53 6.04
N LEU A 21 10.72 7.15 5.41
CA LEU A 21 10.71 7.43 3.96
C LEU A 21 10.54 6.15 3.15
N THR A 22 11.14 5.04 3.58
CA THR A 22 11.05 3.75 2.88
C THR A 22 9.62 3.23 2.89
N ALA A 23 9.00 3.13 4.08
CA ALA A 23 7.62 2.64 4.17
C ALA A 23 6.62 3.57 3.44
N MET A 24 6.82 4.89 3.52
CA MET A 24 5.95 5.85 2.82
C MET A 24 6.11 5.79 1.30
N ASN A 25 7.34 5.69 0.79
CA ASN A 25 7.58 5.53 -0.65
C ASN A 25 6.99 4.23 -1.19
N ASN A 26 7.12 3.14 -0.42
CA ASN A 26 6.54 1.85 -0.77
C ASN A 26 5.01 1.92 -0.78
N ARG A 27 4.39 2.59 0.20
CA ARG A 27 2.94 2.84 0.22
C ARG A 27 2.46 3.61 -1.01
N ASN A 28 3.17 4.64 -1.44
CA ASN A 28 2.84 5.41 -2.63
C ASN A 28 2.96 4.58 -3.92
N THR A 29 4.04 3.79 -4.02
CA THR A 29 4.25 2.85 -5.13
C THR A 29 3.10 1.85 -5.19
N TRP A 30 2.72 1.26 -4.05
CA TRP A 30 1.62 0.32 -3.97
C TRP A 30 0.28 0.95 -4.38
N MET A 31 0.00 2.16 -3.90
CA MET A 31 -1.21 2.90 -4.27
C MET A 31 -1.27 3.19 -5.78
N THR A 32 -0.11 3.46 -6.39
CA THR A 32 0.02 3.64 -7.85
C THR A 32 -0.22 2.34 -8.60
N MET A 33 0.32 1.23 -8.12
CA MET A 33 0.07 -0.10 -8.69
C MET A 33 -1.42 -0.46 -8.64
N LEU A 34 -2.10 -0.22 -7.52
CA LEU A 34 -3.54 -0.46 -7.38
C LEU A 34 -4.37 0.42 -8.33
N TYR A 35 -3.96 1.67 -8.51
CA TYR A 35 -4.61 2.60 -9.44
C TYR A 35 -4.53 2.10 -10.89
N MET A 36 -3.34 1.65 -11.31
CA MET A 36 -3.12 1.06 -12.64
C MET A 36 -3.83 -0.30 -12.79
N LEU A 37 -3.84 -1.12 -11.75
CA LEU A 37 -4.51 -2.43 -11.75
C LEU A 37 -6.02 -2.30 -11.96
N GLU A 38 -6.64 -1.26 -11.40
CA GLU A 38 -8.05 -0.96 -11.65
C GLU A 38 -8.30 -0.24 -12.98
N GLY A 39 -7.25 0.09 -13.73
CA GLY A 39 -7.36 0.84 -14.98
C GLY A 39 -7.91 2.25 -14.77
N ARG A 40 -7.69 2.84 -13.59
CA ARG A 40 -8.15 4.21 -13.27
C ARG A 40 -7.36 5.28 -14.01
N ASP A 41 -6.27 4.91 -14.68
CA ASP A 41 -5.56 5.76 -15.63
C ASP A 41 -6.37 6.01 -16.91
N ASN A 42 -7.32 5.12 -17.25
CA ASN A 42 -8.20 5.29 -18.39
C ASN A 42 -9.26 6.36 -18.11
N ARG A 43 -9.41 7.30 -19.05
CA ARG A 43 -10.38 8.41 -18.95
C ARG A 43 -11.83 7.94 -18.86
N ASP A 44 -12.13 6.77 -19.41
CA ASP A 44 -13.46 6.17 -19.40
C ASP A 44 -13.78 5.46 -18.07
N HIS A 45 -12.79 5.30 -17.17
CA HIS A 45 -13.03 4.68 -15.88
C HIS A 45 -13.87 5.63 -14.99
N PRO A 46 -14.95 5.16 -14.35
CA PRO A 46 -15.84 6.00 -13.54
C PRO A 46 -15.15 6.67 -12.34
N LYS A 47 -13.97 6.17 -11.96
CA LYS A 47 -13.10 6.72 -10.90
C LYS A 47 -11.74 7.18 -11.43
N CYS A 48 -11.69 7.61 -12.70
CA CYS A 48 -10.46 8.13 -13.31
C CYS A 48 -9.85 9.25 -12.45
N GLY A 49 -8.53 9.23 -12.24
CA GLY A 49 -7.82 10.23 -11.44
C GLY A 49 -8.03 10.14 -9.93
N LEU A 50 -8.88 9.23 -9.45
CA LEU A 50 -9.17 9.07 -8.02
C LEU A 50 -8.44 7.87 -7.43
N TYR A 51 -7.62 8.13 -6.42
CA TYR A 51 -6.99 7.07 -5.60
C TYR A 51 -7.86 6.61 -4.42
N THR A 52 -8.97 7.30 -4.16
CA THR A 52 -9.85 7.04 -3.03
C THR A 52 -10.45 5.64 -3.07
N GLY A 53 -10.48 4.97 -1.92
CA GLY A 53 -11.10 3.65 -1.75
C GLY A 53 -10.32 2.48 -2.37
N LEU A 54 -9.17 2.71 -3.02
CA LEU A 54 -8.30 1.64 -3.51
C LEU A 54 -7.84 0.74 -2.36
N HIS A 55 -7.37 1.34 -1.27
CA HIS A 55 -6.97 0.57 -0.08
C HIS A 55 -8.13 -0.28 0.43
N LYS A 56 -9.36 0.23 0.59
CA LYS A 56 -10.48 -0.55 1.13
C LYS A 56 -10.84 -1.76 0.29
N LYS A 57 -10.74 -1.64 -1.04
CA LYS A 57 -11.09 -2.73 -1.97
C LYS A 57 -10.01 -3.80 -2.05
N HIS A 58 -8.75 -3.40 -1.87
CA HIS A 58 -7.58 -4.29 -1.95
C HIS A 58 -6.94 -4.55 -0.56
N PHE A 59 -7.61 -4.18 0.54
CA PHE A 59 -7.06 -4.21 1.91
C PHE A 59 -6.80 -5.63 2.41
N SER A 60 -7.47 -6.63 1.82
CA SER A 60 -7.26 -8.04 2.11
C SER A 60 -5.87 -8.57 1.72
N THR A 61 -5.01 -7.76 1.09
CA THR A 61 -3.69 -8.20 0.63
C THR A 61 -2.53 -7.51 1.36
N PHE A 62 -2.79 -6.67 2.38
CA PHE A 62 -1.73 -6.27 3.30
C PHE A 62 -1.59 -7.34 4.40
N PRO A 63 -0.48 -8.10 4.45
CA PRO A 63 -0.24 -9.01 5.56
C PRO A 63 0.08 -8.16 6.79
N GLY A 64 -0.91 -7.85 7.64
CA GLY A 64 -0.60 -7.15 8.88
C GLY A 64 -1.75 -6.57 9.70
N THR A 65 -2.97 -6.46 9.18
CA THR A 65 -4.11 -6.00 10.00
C THR A 65 -5.39 -6.66 9.52
N ASP A 66 -5.58 -7.91 9.93
CA ASP A 66 -6.89 -8.56 9.96
C ASP A 66 -7.17 -8.94 11.43
N GLU A 67 -7.54 -7.94 12.22
CA GLU A 67 -8.20 -8.12 13.51
C GLU A 67 -9.38 -7.14 13.54
N ASN A 68 -10.59 -7.71 13.65
CA ASN A 68 -11.90 -7.05 13.74
C ASN A 68 -11.93 -5.87 14.73
#